data_AF-A0A7X5Q4C8-F1
#
_entry.id   AF-A0A7X5Q4C8-F1
#
_cell.length_a   1.000
_cell.length_b   1.000
_cell.length_c   1.000
_cell.angle_alpha   90.00
_cell.angle_beta   90.00
_cell.angle_gamma   90.00
#
_symmetry.space_group_name_H-M   'P 1'
#
loop_
_entity.id
_entity.type
_entity.pdbx_description
1 polymer ?
#
loop_
_entity_poly.entity_id
_entity_poly.type
_entity_poly.pdbx_seq_one_letter_code
_entity_poly.pdbx_strand_id
1 'polypeptide(L)'
;MVTPVIPLTGSLSKVQAPKAFHIFLVEIQSFTEKTSLLEISQTLSELTASIPNLDQQQMRTLLICLPEALAHASSLKKEQAELSSALGNWNLDTSLKKAMSYYGISLNIEETQKRHECASSIFIRWTLEKAIYKNLLEHAYRWKEPERFNAILDGLQRLKPFCSEQKNFDALLDQAYQALAEDPKESNMQLFKECTKKLRSISYTLSQTEYATQKYRTALEDYRKQFETSDLSEMLDLFKALFKVFLEDAFLLVGPPPCGYDLRALGSLAKESPCPYSDLEWFILIQDKKHLPYFQNLAEVIELQFISLGETAPGVSIPVFTALGPKHRSGLHIDLGANPAIKPNIDLESNTVELISEPAELAKSISVENTNNNDDLATSLLQSVSLKTNDPILQSKSEEV
;
A
#
# COMPACT_ATOMS: atom_id res chain seq x y z
N MET A 1 44.25 7.13 -22.50
CA MET A 1 44.02 5.77 -23.00
C MET A 1 42.83 5.22 -22.23
N VAL A 2 41.65 5.23 -22.84
CA VAL A 2 40.43 4.67 -22.26
C VAL A 2 40.53 3.15 -22.46
N THR A 3 40.63 2.38 -21.38
CA THR A 3 40.57 0.93 -21.43
C THR A 3 39.21 0.51 -22.00
N PRO A 4 39.14 -0.51 -22.90
CA PRO A 4 37.87 -0.99 -23.38
C PRO A 4 37.12 -1.61 -22.21
N VAL A 5 35.93 -1.08 -21.90
CA VAL A 5 35.01 -1.73 -20.97
C VAL A 5 34.51 -2.99 -21.68
N ILE A 6 34.81 -4.14 -21.09
CA ILE A 6 34.33 -5.43 -21.59
C ILE A 6 32.88 -5.57 -21.10
N PRO A 7 31.89 -5.79 -22.00
CA PRO A 7 30.53 -6.10 -21.60
C PRO A 7 30.49 -7.26 -20.62
N LEU A 8 29.92 -7.07 -19.43
CA LEU A 8 29.74 -8.14 -18.46
C LEU A 8 28.49 -8.94 -18.87
N THR A 9 28.63 -9.79 -19.89
CA THR A 9 27.53 -10.67 -20.33
C THR A 9 27.35 -11.82 -19.34
N GLY A 10 26.43 -11.65 -18.37
CA GLY A 10 26.04 -12.69 -17.42
C GLY A 10 25.55 -12.13 -16.08
N SER A 11 24.70 -12.87 -15.37
CA SER A 11 24.28 -12.54 -14.00
C SER A 11 25.52 -12.45 -13.09
N LEU A 12 25.78 -11.26 -12.53
CA LEU A 12 26.93 -11.04 -11.66
C LEU A 12 26.75 -11.79 -10.35
N SER A 13 27.75 -12.59 -9.98
CA SER A 13 27.78 -13.24 -8.67
C SER A 13 27.81 -12.20 -7.53
N LYS A 14 27.38 -12.59 -6.32
CA LYS A 14 27.47 -11.77 -5.10
C LYS A 14 28.86 -11.18 -4.84
N VAL A 15 29.93 -11.80 -5.37
CA VAL A 15 31.32 -11.35 -5.21
C VAL A 15 31.72 -10.34 -6.31
N GLN A 16 31.12 -10.43 -7.49
CA GLN A 16 31.46 -9.58 -8.65
C GLN A 16 30.63 -8.29 -8.68
N ALA A 17 29.37 -8.33 -8.26
CA ALA A 17 28.46 -7.18 -8.32
C ALA A 17 28.98 -5.93 -7.56
N PRO A 18 29.53 -6.05 -6.32
CA PRO A 18 30.06 -4.86 -5.63
C PRO A 18 31.27 -4.22 -6.32
N LYS A 19 32.07 -5.02 -7.05
CA LYS A 19 33.24 -4.53 -7.81
C LYS A 19 32.82 -3.85 -9.11
N ALA A 20 31.79 -4.37 -9.77
CA ALA A 20 31.20 -3.78 -10.97
C ALA A 20 30.39 -2.51 -10.67
N PHE A 21 29.86 -2.35 -9.45
CA PHE A 21 29.06 -1.18 -9.07
C PHE A 21 29.73 0.16 -9.34
N HIS A 22 31.03 0.30 -9.05
CA HIS A 22 31.76 1.53 -9.33
C HIS A 22 31.89 1.80 -10.83
N ILE A 23 31.97 0.76 -11.65
CA ILE A 23 32.01 0.87 -13.11
C ILE A 23 30.67 1.41 -13.60
N PHE A 24 29.55 0.82 -13.15
CA PHE A 24 28.21 1.30 -13.51
C PHE A 24 27.96 2.75 -13.10
N LEU A 25 28.42 3.17 -11.91
CA LEU A 25 28.28 4.57 -11.48
C LEU A 25 29.04 5.52 -12.41
N VAL A 26 30.29 5.18 -12.76
CA VAL A 26 31.08 6.00 -13.70
C VAL A 26 30.42 6.05 -15.07
N GLU A 27 29.90 4.94 -15.56
CA GLU A 27 29.18 4.89 -16.85
C GLU A 27 27.92 5.77 -16.83
N ILE A 28 27.10 5.62 -15.80
CA ILE A 28 25.88 6.40 -15.60
C ILE A 28 26.17 7.91 -15.56
N GLN A 29 27.18 8.31 -14.80
CA GLN A 29 27.61 9.71 -14.71
C GLN A 29 28.25 10.24 -15.99
N SER A 30 28.67 9.35 -16.89
CA SER A 30 29.23 9.72 -18.19
C SER A 30 28.19 9.87 -19.29
N PHE A 31 26.91 9.59 -19.02
CA PHE A 31 25.85 9.77 -20.00
C PHE A 31 25.74 11.23 -20.43
N THR A 32 25.63 11.43 -21.74
CA THR A 32 25.45 12.74 -22.37
C THR A 32 24.40 12.63 -23.46
N GLU A 33 23.98 13.75 -24.04
CA GLU A 33 23.11 13.77 -25.23
C GLU A 33 23.67 12.99 -26.44
N LYS A 34 24.98 12.67 -26.44
CA LYS A 34 25.64 11.91 -27.51
C LYS A 34 25.74 10.41 -27.22
N THR A 35 25.47 9.97 -26.00
CA THR A 35 25.50 8.54 -25.63
C THR A 35 24.38 7.82 -26.37
N SER A 36 24.69 6.67 -26.97
CA SER A 36 23.67 5.94 -27.73
C SER A 36 22.63 5.30 -26.81
N LEU A 37 21.38 5.21 -27.27
CA LEU A 37 20.31 4.54 -26.52
C LEU A 37 20.62 3.05 -26.26
N LEU A 38 21.40 2.41 -27.13
CA LEU A 38 21.82 1.02 -26.96
C LEU A 38 22.77 0.87 -25.77
N GLU A 39 23.75 1.76 -25.65
CA GLU A 39 24.68 1.78 -24.51
C GLU A 39 23.92 2.04 -23.19
N ILE A 40 23.02 3.03 -23.20
CA ILE A 40 22.20 3.34 -22.02
C ILE A 40 21.33 2.14 -21.62
N SER A 41 20.64 1.51 -22.59
CA SER A 41 19.81 0.31 -22.37
C SER A 41 20.62 -0.84 -21.77
N GLN A 42 21.82 -1.09 -22.30
CA GLN A 42 22.70 -2.14 -21.81
C GLN A 42 23.16 -1.88 -20.37
N THR A 43 23.68 -0.68 -20.09
CA THR A 43 24.11 -0.31 -18.72
C THR A 43 22.95 -0.37 -17.73
N LEU A 44 21.75 0.09 -18.09
CA LEU A 44 20.57 -0.01 -17.21
C LEU A 44 20.15 -1.46 -16.94
N SER A 45 20.22 -2.33 -17.95
CA SER A 45 19.91 -3.76 -17.81
C SER A 45 20.92 -4.47 -16.91
N GLU A 46 22.22 -4.21 -17.09
CA GLU A 46 23.29 -4.77 -16.27
C GLU A 46 23.23 -4.27 -14.82
N LEU A 47 22.98 -2.96 -14.62
CA LEU A 47 22.72 -2.38 -13.31
C LEU A 47 21.54 -3.07 -12.64
N THR A 48 20.41 -3.22 -13.34
CA THR A 48 19.19 -3.84 -12.83
C THR A 48 19.45 -5.25 -12.31
N ALA A 49 20.22 -6.04 -13.06
CA ALA A 49 20.62 -7.39 -12.64
C ALA A 49 21.54 -7.40 -11.40
N SER A 50 22.29 -6.31 -11.16
CA SER A 50 23.21 -6.19 -10.01
C SER A 50 22.52 -5.78 -8.70
N ILE A 51 21.36 -5.10 -8.77
CA ILE A 51 20.64 -4.53 -7.62
C ILE A 51 20.47 -5.50 -6.44
N PRO A 52 20.07 -6.77 -6.62
CA PRO A 52 19.88 -7.71 -5.51
C PRO A 52 21.13 -7.97 -4.67
N ASN A 53 22.31 -7.62 -5.19
CA ASN A 53 23.60 -7.86 -4.55
C ASN A 53 24.24 -6.58 -3.99
N LEU A 54 23.58 -5.42 -4.11
CA LEU A 54 24.09 -4.15 -3.61
C LEU A 54 23.83 -4.02 -2.11
N ASP A 55 24.83 -3.53 -1.38
CA ASP A 55 24.67 -3.15 0.01
C ASP A 55 23.92 -1.81 0.17
N GLN A 56 23.63 -1.42 1.42
CA GLN A 56 22.88 -0.20 1.71
C GLN A 56 23.61 1.08 1.31
N GLN A 57 24.94 1.12 1.40
CA GLN A 57 25.72 2.30 1.02
C GLN A 57 25.74 2.45 -0.51
N GLN A 58 25.97 1.36 -1.22
CA GLN A 58 25.90 1.31 -2.68
C GLN A 58 24.51 1.72 -3.17
N MET A 59 23.44 1.20 -2.57
CA MET A 59 22.08 1.58 -2.94
C MET A 59 21.81 3.08 -2.73
N ARG A 60 22.30 3.67 -1.62
CA ARG A 60 22.18 5.12 -1.40
C ARG A 60 22.89 5.92 -2.49
N THR A 61 24.13 5.55 -2.82
CA THR A 61 24.88 6.21 -3.90
C THR A 61 24.17 6.07 -5.24
N LEU A 62 23.65 4.88 -5.55
CA LEU A 62 22.89 4.64 -6.77
C LEU A 62 21.69 5.58 -6.88
N LEU A 63 20.87 5.66 -5.83
CA LEU A 63 19.66 6.50 -5.83
C LEU A 63 19.95 7.99 -5.99
N ILE A 64 21.14 8.46 -5.60
CA ILE A 64 21.58 9.85 -5.82
C ILE A 64 21.93 10.08 -7.30
N CYS A 65 22.62 9.14 -7.94
CA CYS A 65 23.08 9.30 -9.33
C CYS A 65 22.02 8.94 -10.37
N LEU A 66 21.03 8.11 -9.99
CA LEU A 66 20.08 7.54 -10.92
C LEU A 66 19.20 8.59 -11.66
N PRO A 67 18.73 9.69 -11.04
CA PRO A 67 17.93 10.69 -11.75
C PRO A 67 18.61 11.27 -13.00
N GLU A 68 19.92 11.53 -12.94
CA GLU A 68 20.70 12.05 -14.07
C GLU A 68 20.78 11.00 -15.19
N ALA A 69 21.01 9.73 -14.84
CA ALA A 69 20.98 8.62 -15.80
C ALA A 69 19.63 8.52 -16.53
N LEU A 70 18.55 8.59 -15.77
CA LEU A 70 17.19 8.45 -16.27
C LEU A 70 16.80 9.62 -17.18
N ALA A 71 17.35 10.82 -16.99
CA ALA A 71 17.14 11.97 -17.87
C ALA A 71 17.47 11.67 -19.34
N HIS A 72 18.47 10.82 -19.59
CA HIS A 72 18.89 10.40 -20.93
C HIS A 72 18.17 9.15 -21.46
N ALA A 73 17.29 8.54 -20.65
CA ALA A 73 16.68 7.24 -20.91
C ALA A 73 15.15 7.31 -21.14
N SER A 74 14.57 8.47 -21.44
CA SER A 74 13.11 8.67 -21.45
C SER A 74 12.34 7.75 -22.40
N SER A 75 12.96 7.26 -23.47
CA SER A 75 12.36 6.30 -24.40
C SER A 75 12.50 4.83 -23.98
N LEU A 76 13.34 4.53 -22.99
CA LEU A 76 13.67 3.17 -22.53
C LEU A 76 12.66 2.68 -21.47
N LYS A 77 11.39 2.57 -21.87
CA LYS A 77 10.29 2.23 -20.96
C LYS A 77 10.50 0.89 -20.28
N LYS A 78 10.91 -0.13 -21.04
CA LYS A 78 11.06 -1.49 -20.53
C LYS A 78 12.14 -1.55 -19.44
N GLU A 79 13.31 -0.98 -19.72
CA GLU A 79 14.46 -0.95 -18.82
C GLU A 79 14.13 -0.17 -17.55
N GLN A 80 13.45 0.97 -17.68
CA GLN A 80 13.01 1.75 -16.53
C GLN A 80 11.98 1.00 -15.66
N ALA A 81 11.04 0.28 -16.27
CA ALA A 81 10.08 -0.53 -15.53
C ALA A 81 10.75 -1.73 -14.83
N GLU A 82 11.69 -2.40 -15.50
CA GLU A 82 12.48 -3.49 -14.90
C GLU A 82 13.33 -2.98 -13.73
N LEU A 83 14.02 -1.84 -13.90
CA LEU A 83 14.78 -1.17 -12.85
C LEU A 83 13.90 -0.82 -11.65
N SER A 84 12.73 -0.23 -11.89
CA SER A 84 11.76 0.09 -10.83
C SER A 84 11.34 -1.17 -10.08
N SER A 85 10.99 -2.26 -10.79
CA SER A 85 10.67 -3.54 -10.15
C SER A 85 11.82 -4.11 -9.30
N ALA A 86 13.08 -3.97 -9.75
CA ALA A 86 14.24 -4.44 -9.01
C ALA A 86 14.47 -3.63 -7.73
N LEU A 87 14.29 -2.30 -7.79
CA LEU A 87 14.31 -1.44 -6.60
C LEU A 87 13.17 -1.78 -5.65
N GLY A 88 11.98 -2.12 -6.17
CA GLY A 88 10.86 -2.64 -5.39
C GLY A 88 11.24 -3.91 -4.62
N ASN A 89 11.80 -4.89 -5.32
CA ASN A 89 12.30 -6.14 -4.72
C ASN A 89 13.34 -5.88 -3.62
N TRP A 90 14.29 -4.98 -3.86
CA TRP A 90 15.34 -4.66 -2.88
C TRP A 90 14.76 -4.03 -1.59
N ASN A 91 13.66 -3.28 -1.70
CA ASN A 91 13.01 -2.64 -0.55
C ASN A 91 12.03 -3.55 0.20
N LEU A 92 11.75 -4.76 -0.31
CA LEU A 92 10.76 -5.67 0.31
C LEU A 92 11.04 -5.95 1.79
N ASP A 93 12.31 -6.08 2.16
CA ASP A 93 12.72 -6.40 3.53
C ASP A 93 12.91 -5.17 4.43
N THR A 94 12.86 -3.96 3.87
CA THR A 94 13.16 -2.72 4.62
C THR A 94 11.98 -1.77 4.72
N SER A 95 11.15 -1.69 3.69
CA SER A 95 9.97 -0.82 3.67
C SER A 95 8.98 -1.26 2.59
N LEU A 96 7.87 -1.87 3.03
CA LEU A 96 6.78 -2.27 2.13
C LEU A 96 6.17 -1.08 1.37
N LYS A 97 6.08 0.10 2.00
CA LYS A 97 5.61 1.33 1.33
C LYS A 97 6.51 1.75 0.18
N LYS A 98 7.85 1.73 0.37
CA LYS A 98 8.81 2.01 -0.71
C LYS A 98 8.73 0.96 -1.80
N ALA A 99 8.68 -0.33 -1.41
CA ALA A 99 8.55 -1.43 -2.36
C ALA A 99 7.29 -1.27 -3.23
N MET A 100 6.14 -1.00 -2.60
CA MET A 100 4.88 -0.74 -3.30
C MET A 100 4.98 0.46 -4.24
N SER A 101 5.61 1.55 -3.82
CA SER A 101 5.78 2.74 -4.65
C SER A 101 6.56 2.43 -5.94
N TYR A 102 7.65 1.67 -5.83
CA TYR A 102 8.42 1.22 -6.99
C TYR A 102 7.62 0.27 -7.89
N TYR A 103 6.81 -0.63 -7.35
CA TYR A 103 5.95 -1.48 -8.17
C TYR A 103 4.82 -0.68 -8.84
N GLY A 104 4.21 0.28 -8.15
CA GLY A 104 3.21 1.18 -8.73
C GLY A 104 3.79 2.00 -9.89
N ILE A 105 5.00 2.55 -9.73
CA ILE A 105 5.73 3.22 -10.82
C ILE A 105 5.98 2.26 -11.98
N SER A 106 6.44 1.04 -11.70
CA SER A 106 6.69 0.03 -12.72
C SER A 106 5.44 -0.30 -13.54
N LEU A 107 4.28 -0.43 -12.86
CA LEU A 107 2.97 -0.61 -13.51
C LEU A 107 2.58 0.57 -14.38
N ASN A 108 2.82 1.80 -13.93
CA ASN A 108 2.55 3.01 -14.72
C ASN A 108 3.43 3.14 -15.97
N ILE A 109 4.66 2.62 -15.94
CA ILE A 109 5.54 2.63 -17.10
C ILE A 109 5.14 1.54 -18.10
N GLU A 110 4.92 0.31 -17.62
CA GLU A 110 4.59 -0.84 -18.44
C GLU A 110 3.76 -1.86 -17.64
N GLU A 111 2.45 -1.86 -17.87
CA GLU A 111 1.53 -2.76 -17.17
C GLU A 111 1.67 -4.21 -17.64
N THR A 112 1.97 -5.13 -16.72
CA THR A 112 2.07 -6.57 -17.00
C THR A 112 1.56 -7.40 -15.83
N GLN A 113 1.09 -8.62 -16.11
CA GLN A 113 0.62 -9.58 -15.11
C GLN A 113 1.65 -9.80 -14.00
N LYS A 114 2.94 -9.91 -14.36
CA LYS A 114 4.02 -10.14 -13.39
C LYS A 114 4.23 -8.95 -12.45
N ARG A 115 4.01 -7.71 -12.91
CA ARG A 115 4.13 -6.52 -12.05
C ARG A 115 2.96 -6.41 -11.09
N HIS A 116 1.76 -6.76 -11.53
CA HIS A 116 0.60 -6.85 -10.63
C HIS A 116 0.76 -7.94 -9.59
N GLU A 117 1.35 -9.08 -9.97
CA GLU A 117 1.72 -10.15 -9.05
C GLU A 117 2.66 -9.61 -7.96
N CYS A 118 3.75 -8.94 -8.35
CA CYS A 118 4.70 -8.35 -7.40
C CYS A 118 4.05 -7.32 -6.48
N ALA A 119 3.30 -6.37 -7.04
CA ALA A 119 2.62 -5.33 -6.26
C ALA A 119 1.61 -5.93 -5.27
N SER A 120 0.79 -6.88 -5.72
CA SER A 120 -0.25 -7.49 -4.88
C SER A 120 0.34 -8.33 -3.75
N SER A 121 1.53 -8.92 -3.97
CA SER A 121 2.23 -9.70 -2.94
C SER A 121 2.60 -8.90 -1.68
N ILE A 122 2.74 -7.57 -1.81
CA ILE A 122 3.02 -6.68 -0.68
C ILE A 122 1.93 -6.79 0.38
N PHE A 123 0.65 -6.91 -0.03
CA PHE A 123 -0.45 -6.98 0.92
C PHE A 123 -0.40 -8.26 1.76
N ILE A 124 -0.05 -9.41 1.17
CA ILE A 124 0.11 -10.65 1.94
C ILE A 124 1.32 -10.56 2.87
N ARG A 125 2.42 -9.99 2.39
CA ARG A 125 3.59 -9.77 3.23
C ARG A 125 3.26 -8.89 4.44
N TRP A 126 2.55 -7.78 4.21
CA TRP A 126 2.05 -6.92 5.29
C TRP A 126 1.16 -7.69 6.27
N THR A 127 0.20 -8.47 5.77
CA THR A 127 -0.71 -9.29 6.61
C THR A 127 0.04 -10.30 7.46
N LEU A 128 1.07 -10.95 6.89
CA LEU A 128 1.93 -11.91 7.58
C LEU A 128 2.78 -11.23 8.66
N GLU A 129 3.42 -10.09 8.35
CA GLU A 129 4.25 -9.32 9.29
C GLU A 129 3.45 -8.85 10.51
N LYS A 130 2.16 -8.50 10.32
CA LYS A 130 1.25 -8.09 11.40
C LYS A 130 0.57 -9.26 12.11
N ALA A 131 0.75 -10.50 11.63
CA ALA A 131 0.12 -11.72 12.13
C ALA A 131 -1.41 -11.60 12.29
N ILE A 132 -2.08 -10.86 11.39
CA ILE A 132 -3.52 -10.53 11.51
C ILE A 132 -4.37 -11.79 11.68
N TYR A 133 -4.23 -12.74 10.75
CA TYR A 133 -5.05 -13.95 10.74
C TYR A 133 -4.76 -14.87 11.90
N LYS A 134 -3.49 -14.98 12.30
CA LYS A 134 -3.11 -15.71 13.51
C LYS A 134 -3.86 -15.15 14.72
N ASN A 135 -3.77 -13.84 14.96
CA ASN A 135 -4.40 -13.19 16.11
C ASN A 135 -5.94 -13.33 16.09
N LEU A 136 -6.56 -13.19 14.92
CA LEU A 136 -8.01 -13.37 14.76
C LEU A 136 -8.45 -14.81 15.05
N LEU A 137 -7.71 -15.79 14.55
CA LEU A 137 -8.00 -17.21 14.77
C LEU A 137 -7.75 -17.63 16.22
N GLU A 138 -6.65 -17.17 16.83
CA GLU A 138 -6.36 -17.38 18.26
C GLU A 138 -7.48 -16.83 19.15
N HIS A 139 -7.96 -15.62 18.85
CA HIS A 139 -9.08 -15.03 19.56
C HIS A 139 -10.34 -15.89 19.41
N ALA A 140 -10.77 -16.20 18.19
CA ALA A 140 -11.98 -17.00 17.94
C ALA A 140 -11.88 -18.38 18.61
N TYR A 141 -10.71 -19.01 18.58
CA TYR A 141 -10.47 -20.30 19.22
C TYR A 141 -10.52 -20.19 20.76
N ARG A 142 -9.84 -19.21 21.35
CA ARG A 142 -9.79 -18.99 22.81
C ARG A 142 -11.17 -18.70 23.40
N TRP A 143 -12.01 -17.98 22.66
CA TRP A 143 -13.37 -17.62 23.07
C TRP A 143 -14.44 -18.63 22.64
N LYS A 144 -14.04 -19.75 22.03
CA LYS A 144 -14.93 -20.85 21.59
C LYS A 144 -16.00 -20.39 20.60
N GLU A 145 -15.60 -19.61 19.60
CA GLU A 145 -16.44 -19.04 18.55
C GLU A 145 -16.21 -19.78 17.20
N PRO A 146 -16.73 -21.02 17.01
CA PRO A 146 -16.45 -21.84 15.82
C PRO A 146 -16.91 -21.20 14.51
N GLU A 147 -18.04 -20.50 14.54
CA GLU A 147 -18.59 -19.80 13.37
C GLU A 147 -17.65 -18.68 12.91
N ARG A 148 -17.16 -17.88 13.86
CA ARG A 148 -16.19 -16.82 13.58
C ARG A 148 -14.86 -17.40 13.09
N PHE A 149 -14.39 -18.49 13.70
CA PHE A 149 -13.18 -19.18 13.26
C PHE A 149 -13.30 -19.64 11.80
N ASN A 150 -14.43 -20.27 11.45
CA ASN A 150 -14.70 -20.72 10.09
C ASN A 150 -14.81 -19.53 9.11
N ALA A 151 -15.45 -18.43 9.50
CA ALA A 151 -15.54 -17.23 8.67
C ALA A 151 -14.16 -16.60 8.38
N ILE A 152 -13.25 -16.61 9.36
CA ILE A 152 -11.87 -16.15 9.18
C ILE A 152 -11.13 -17.08 8.20
N LEU A 153 -11.29 -18.40 8.34
CA LEU A 153 -10.71 -19.38 7.41
C LEU A 153 -11.25 -19.26 5.99
N ASP A 154 -12.55 -19.01 5.81
CA ASP A 154 -13.14 -18.75 4.50
C ASP A 154 -12.61 -17.41 3.93
N GLY A 155 -12.28 -16.45 4.80
CA GLY A 155 -11.54 -15.23 4.46
C GLY A 155 -10.16 -15.50 3.84
N LEU A 156 -9.40 -16.48 4.34
CA LEU A 156 -8.10 -16.83 3.76
C LEU A 156 -8.21 -17.22 2.28
N GLN A 157 -9.27 -17.95 1.91
CA GLN A 157 -9.48 -18.33 0.50
C GLN A 157 -9.79 -17.13 -0.40
N ARG A 158 -10.31 -16.04 0.16
CA ARG A 158 -10.55 -14.79 -0.58
C ARG A 158 -9.28 -13.96 -0.74
N LEU A 159 -8.21 -14.27 -0.01
CA LEU A 159 -6.90 -13.61 -0.15
C LEU A 159 -6.08 -14.09 -1.35
N LYS A 160 -6.58 -15.06 -2.12
CA LYS A 160 -5.89 -15.57 -3.31
C LYS A 160 -5.42 -14.46 -4.26
N PRO A 161 -6.21 -13.44 -4.62
CA PRO A 161 -5.79 -12.38 -5.55
C PRO A 161 -4.58 -11.55 -5.08
N PHE A 162 -4.17 -11.67 -3.81
CA PHE A 162 -3.02 -10.99 -3.23
C PHE A 162 -1.76 -11.88 -3.19
N CYS A 163 -1.91 -13.19 -3.32
CA CYS A 163 -0.78 -14.12 -3.29
C CYS A 163 -0.06 -14.13 -4.64
N SER A 164 1.27 -13.95 -4.63
CA SER A 164 2.12 -14.13 -5.82
C SER A 164 2.60 -15.56 -6.00
N GLU A 165 2.86 -16.25 -4.89
CA GLU A 165 3.46 -17.57 -4.88
C GLU A 165 2.71 -18.49 -3.90
N GLN A 166 2.72 -19.79 -4.16
CA GLN A 166 2.15 -20.81 -3.28
C GLN A 166 2.66 -20.66 -1.84
N LYS A 167 3.96 -20.38 -1.67
CA LYS A 167 4.61 -20.19 -0.37
C LYS A 167 3.96 -19.09 0.49
N ASN A 168 3.41 -18.04 -0.13
CA ASN A 168 2.79 -16.94 0.62
C ASN A 168 1.47 -17.40 1.23
N PHE A 169 0.70 -18.20 0.49
CA PHE A 169 -0.51 -18.80 1.01
C PHE A 169 -0.21 -19.88 2.05
N ASP A 170 0.82 -20.69 1.82
CA ASP A 170 1.28 -21.69 2.79
C ASP A 170 1.68 -21.01 4.10
N ALA A 171 2.35 -19.86 4.06
CA ALA A 171 2.68 -19.09 5.27
C ALA A 171 1.43 -18.57 6.03
N LEU A 172 0.36 -18.21 5.33
CA LEU A 172 -0.92 -17.85 5.96
C LEU A 172 -1.57 -19.08 6.62
N LEU A 173 -1.51 -20.24 5.97
CA LEU A 173 -1.98 -21.50 6.55
C LEU A 173 -1.14 -21.90 7.77
N ASP A 174 0.18 -21.71 7.72
CA ASP A 174 1.07 -21.98 8.85
C ASP A 174 0.71 -21.11 10.05
N GLN A 175 0.41 -19.82 9.84
CA GLN A 175 -0.12 -18.94 10.89
C GLN A 175 -1.46 -19.44 11.46
N ALA A 176 -2.34 -19.97 10.61
CA ALA A 176 -3.60 -20.58 11.04
C ALA A 176 -3.40 -21.86 11.84
N TYR A 177 -2.41 -22.70 11.49
CA TYR A 177 -2.02 -23.87 12.28
C TYR A 177 -1.42 -23.47 13.62
N GLN A 178 -0.56 -22.44 13.64
CA GLN A 178 0.01 -21.91 14.88
C GLN A 178 -1.06 -21.40 15.85
N ALA A 179 -2.13 -20.80 15.34
CA ALA A 179 -3.26 -20.36 16.18
C ALA A 179 -3.96 -21.51 16.93
N LEU A 180 -3.78 -22.75 16.47
CA LEU A 180 -4.31 -23.97 17.09
C LEU A 180 -3.25 -24.74 17.90
N ALA A 181 -2.00 -24.26 17.98
CA ALA A 181 -0.87 -25.03 18.51
C ALA A 181 -0.85 -25.16 20.05
N GLU A 182 -1.76 -24.50 20.77
CA GLU A 182 -1.92 -24.73 22.21
C GLU A 182 -2.58 -26.08 22.48
N ASP A 183 -2.00 -26.85 23.42
CA ASP A 183 -2.49 -28.18 23.81
C ASP A 183 -3.97 -28.09 24.21
N PRO A 184 -4.89 -28.70 23.43
CA PRO A 184 -6.31 -28.52 23.67
C PRO A 184 -6.67 -29.18 25.00
N LYS A 185 -7.09 -28.36 25.98
CA LYS A 185 -7.78 -28.87 27.18
C LYS A 185 -8.92 -29.78 26.72
N GLU A 186 -9.24 -30.80 27.51
CA GLU A 186 -10.28 -31.79 27.19
C GLU A 186 -11.62 -31.11 26.80
N SER A 187 -11.94 -29.98 27.43
CA SER A 187 -13.12 -29.15 27.15
C SER A 187 -13.13 -28.41 25.80
N ASN A 188 -12.02 -28.42 25.05
CA ASN A 188 -11.87 -27.80 23.72
C ASN A 188 -11.56 -28.83 22.61
N MET A 189 -11.44 -30.12 22.95
CA MET A 189 -11.03 -31.17 22.01
C MET A 189 -11.96 -31.30 20.79
N GLN A 190 -13.27 -31.07 20.96
CA GLN A 190 -14.23 -31.11 19.85
C GLN A 190 -14.01 -29.94 18.88
N LEU A 191 -13.90 -28.72 19.41
CA LEU A 191 -13.61 -27.51 18.63
C LEU A 191 -12.29 -27.65 17.88
N PHE A 192 -11.24 -28.12 18.55
CA PHE A 192 -9.93 -28.39 17.94
C PHE A 192 -10.04 -29.33 16.73
N LYS A 193 -10.77 -30.44 16.86
CA LYS A 193 -10.99 -31.39 15.77
C LYS A 193 -11.73 -30.76 14.59
N GLU A 194 -12.76 -29.97 14.85
CA GLU A 194 -13.54 -29.27 13.82
C GLU A 194 -12.71 -28.23 13.07
N CYS A 195 -12.03 -27.34 13.80
CA CYS A 195 -11.13 -26.32 13.25
C CYS A 195 -10.00 -26.95 12.42
N THR A 196 -9.34 -27.98 12.95
CA THR A 196 -8.25 -28.68 12.26
C THR A 196 -8.75 -29.38 10.98
N LYS A 197 -9.94 -29.99 11.02
CA LYS A 197 -10.56 -30.63 9.85
C LYS A 197 -10.84 -29.59 8.75
N LYS A 198 -11.41 -28.44 9.10
CA LYS A 198 -11.66 -27.35 8.15
C LYS A 198 -10.35 -26.82 7.57
N LEU A 199 -9.34 -26.56 8.41
CA LEU A 199 -8.05 -26.04 7.96
C LEU A 199 -7.36 -26.99 6.97
N ARG A 200 -7.38 -28.31 7.23
CA ARG A 200 -6.87 -29.34 6.30
C ARG A 200 -7.63 -29.42 4.98
N SER A 201 -8.89 -28.96 4.94
CA SER A 201 -9.69 -28.95 3.71
C SER A 201 -9.40 -27.74 2.82
N ILE A 202 -8.70 -26.72 3.34
CA ILE A 202 -8.32 -25.56 2.55
C ILE A 202 -7.19 -25.95 1.60
N SER A 203 -7.43 -25.77 0.31
CA SER A 203 -6.40 -25.87 -0.72
C SER A 203 -6.25 -24.55 -1.46
N TYR A 204 -5.01 -24.27 -1.85
CA TYR A 204 -4.67 -23.20 -2.76
C TYR A 204 -4.04 -23.79 -4.00
N THR A 205 -4.52 -23.34 -5.15
CA THR A 205 -3.92 -23.59 -6.43
C THR A 205 -3.82 -22.24 -7.10
N LEU A 206 -2.61 -21.91 -7.52
CA LEU A 206 -2.33 -20.64 -8.17
C LEU A 206 -2.92 -20.69 -9.58
N SER A 207 -4.17 -20.25 -9.71
CA SER A 207 -4.92 -20.21 -10.98
C SER A 207 -5.67 -18.90 -11.17
N GLN A 208 -5.28 -17.86 -10.42
CA GLN A 208 -5.95 -16.57 -10.50
C GLN A 208 -5.65 -15.89 -11.82
N THR A 209 -6.72 -15.41 -12.45
CA THR A 209 -6.65 -14.66 -13.71
C THR A 209 -6.42 -13.18 -13.47
N GLU A 210 -6.74 -12.68 -12.28
CA GLU A 210 -6.67 -11.27 -11.90
C GLU A 210 -6.06 -11.12 -10.49
N TYR A 211 -5.18 -10.13 -10.35
CA TYR A 211 -4.57 -9.71 -9.10
C TYR A 211 -5.28 -8.49 -8.50
N ALA A 212 -5.18 -8.30 -7.19
CA ALA A 212 -5.84 -7.19 -6.48
C ALA A 212 -5.52 -5.81 -7.07
N THR A 213 -4.26 -5.56 -7.45
CA THR A 213 -3.86 -4.28 -8.05
C THR A 213 -4.39 -4.05 -9.48
N GLN A 214 -4.76 -5.12 -10.21
CA GLN A 214 -5.47 -4.99 -11.50
C GLN A 214 -6.87 -4.47 -11.25
N LYS A 215 -7.59 -5.14 -10.34
CA LYS A 215 -8.92 -4.73 -9.89
C LYS A 215 -8.95 -3.25 -9.47
N TYR A 216 -7.95 -2.77 -8.74
CA TYR A 216 -7.87 -1.35 -8.32
C TYR A 216 -7.69 -0.38 -9.48
N ARG A 217 -6.84 -0.73 -10.45
CA ARG A 217 -6.61 0.08 -11.65
C ARG A 217 -7.84 0.12 -12.54
N THR A 218 -8.46 -1.03 -12.80
CA THR A 218 -9.73 -1.13 -13.53
C THR A 218 -10.80 -0.26 -12.87
N ALA A 219 -10.95 -0.34 -11.55
CA ALA A 219 -11.92 0.49 -10.83
C ALA A 219 -11.63 2.00 -10.97
N LEU A 220 -10.36 2.41 -10.91
CA LEU A 220 -9.96 3.81 -11.10
C LEU A 220 -10.22 4.30 -12.53
N GLU A 221 -9.93 3.48 -13.53
CA GLU A 221 -10.20 3.78 -14.94
C GLU A 221 -11.71 3.90 -15.19
N ASP A 222 -12.50 2.98 -14.64
CA ASP A 222 -13.96 3.02 -14.72
C ASP A 222 -14.54 4.26 -14.04
N TYR A 223 -13.99 4.66 -12.88
CA TYR A 223 -14.35 5.91 -12.20
C TYR A 223 -14.08 7.12 -13.08
N ARG A 224 -12.87 7.22 -13.67
CA ARG A 224 -12.49 8.35 -14.54
C ARG A 224 -13.35 8.42 -15.80
N LYS A 225 -13.64 7.27 -16.40
CA LYS A 225 -14.47 7.19 -17.60
C LYS A 225 -15.91 7.62 -17.30
N GLN A 226 -16.47 7.21 -16.16
CA GLN A 226 -17.81 7.64 -15.74
C GLN A 226 -17.85 9.14 -15.43
N PHE A 227 -16.78 9.66 -14.82
CA PHE A 227 -16.64 11.09 -14.54
C PHE A 227 -16.80 11.96 -15.79
N GLU A 228 -16.29 11.53 -16.95
CA GLU A 228 -16.41 12.30 -18.21
C GLU A 228 -17.87 12.50 -18.66
N THR A 229 -18.79 11.64 -18.20
CA THR A 229 -20.18 11.61 -18.65
C THR A 229 -21.21 11.93 -17.57
N SER A 230 -20.79 11.99 -16.29
CA SER A 230 -21.68 12.17 -15.15
C SER A 230 -21.86 13.64 -14.76
N ASP A 231 -23.01 13.93 -14.15
CA ASP A 231 -23.30 15.23 -13.57
C ASP A 231 -22.54 15.41 -12.24
N LEU A 232 -22.26 16.67 -11.88
CA LEU A 232 -21.54 17.02 -10.64
C LEU A 232 -22.18 16.40 -9.38
N SER A 233 -23.52 16.30 -9.35
CA SER A 233 -24.26 15.72 -8.22
C SER A 233 -24.03 14.22 -8.02
N GLU A 234 -23.51 13.50 -9.02
CA GLU A 234 -23.26 12.05 -8.94
C GLU A 234 -21.80 11.74 -8.58
N MET A 235 -20.92 12.74 -8.58
CA MET A 235 -19.47 12.54 -8.47
C MET A 235 -19.03 11.97 -7.12
N LEU A 236 -19.68 12.40 -6.04
CA LEU A 236 -19.43 11.84 -4.72
C LEU A 236 -19.81 10.35 -4.67
N ASP A 237 -20.93 9.96 -5.28
CA ASP A 237 -21.39 8.57 -5.28
C ASP A 237 -20.51 7.68 -6.16
N LEU A 238 -20.01 8.20 -7.29
CA LEU A 238 -18.98 7.53 -8.09
C LEU A 238 -17.69 7.32 -7.28
N PHE A 239 -17.24 8.32 -6.53
CA PHE A 239 -16.06 8.16 -5.68
C PHE A 239 -16.31 7.16 -4.55
N LYS A 240 -17.48 7.19 -3.90
CA LYS A 240 -17.85 6.18 -2.88
C LYS A 240 -17.85 4.77 -3.48
N ALA A 241 -18.33 4.59 -4.71
CA ALA A 241 -18.29 3.32 -5.41
C ALA A 241 -16.86 2.84 -5.67
N LEU A 242 -15.98 3.73 -6.15
CA LEU A 242 -14.54 3.46 -6.28
C LEU A 242 -13.93 3.07 -4.94
N PHE A 243 -14.12 3.90 -3.91
CA PHE A 243 -13.53 3.70 -2.60
C PHE A 243 -14.00 2.40 -1.92
N LYS A 244 -15.25 2.00 -2.15
CA LYS A 244 -15.79 0.72 -1.69
C LYS A 244 -14.98 -0.47 -2.20
N VAL A 245 -14.49 -0.44 -3.44
CA VAL A 245 -13.64 -1.51 -4.02
C VAL A 245 -12.37 -1.72 -3.20
N PHE A 246 -11.73 -0.62 -2.78
CA PHE A 246 -10.55 -0.64 -1.92
C PHE A 246 -10.89 -1.12 -0.51
N LEU A 247 -11.97 -0.57 0.06
CA LEU A 247 -12.34 -0.80 1.45
C LEU A 247 -12.78 -2.25 1.72
N GLU A 248 -13.48 -2.90 0.78
CA GLU A 248 -13.84 -4.32 0.90
C GLU A 248 -12.60 -5.22 1.02
N ASP A 249 -11.57 -4.94 0.23
CA ASP A 249 -10.29 -5.67 0.28
C ASP A 249 -9.46 -5.29 1.51
N ALA A 250 -9.52 -4.03 1.94
CA ALA A 250 -8.85 -3.60 3.16
C ALA A 250 -9.41 -4.35 4.37
N PHE A 251 -10.74 -4.46 4.49
CA PHE A 251 -11.38 -5.29 5.53
C PHE A 251 -11.09 -6.77 5.39
N LEU A 252 -10.89 -7.26 4.17
CA LEU A 252 -10.44 -8.63 3.99
C LEU A 252 -9.02 -8.83 4.56
N LEU A 253 -8.10 -7.89 4.31
CA LEU A 253 -6.72 -7.96 4.78
C LEU A 253 -6.57 -7.77 6.30
N VAL A 254 -7.32 -6.84 6.89
CA VAL A 254 -7.21 -6.51 8.33
C VAL A 254 -8.20 -7.25 9.22
N GLY A 255 -9.20 -7.91 8.64
CA GLY A 255 -10.32 -8.54 9.35
C GLY A 255 -11.52 -7.59 9.58
N PRO A 256 -12.62 -8.10 10.16
CA PRO A 256 -13.82 -7.30 10.39
C PRO A 256 -13.61 -6.21 11.46
N PRO A 257 -14.30 -5.06 11.34
CA PRO A 257 -14.20 -3.96 12.29
C PRO A 257 -14.68 -4.40 13.68
N PRO A 258 -13.90 -4.16 14.75
CA PRO A 258 -14.22 -4.62 16.10
C PRO A 258 -15.18 -3.69 16.86
N CYS A 259 -15.49 -2.50 16.35
CA CYS A 259 -16.47 -1.57 16.90
C CYS A 259 -17.10 -0.69 15.82
N GLY A 260 -18.00 0.20 16.23
CA GLY A 260 -18.52 1.27 15.38
C GLY A 260 -17.40 2.16 14.84
N TYR A 261 -17.51 2.57 13.57
CA TYR A 261 -16.64 3.52 12.91
C TYR A 261 -17.39 4.31 11.85
N ASP A 262 -16.85 5.48 11.51
CA ASP A 262 -17.24 6.27 10.36
C ASP A 262 -16.00 6.83 9.65
N LEU A 263 -15.79 6.42 8.40
CA LEU A 263 -14.69 6.84 7.55
C LEU A 263 -15.13 8.05 6.76
N ARG A 264 -14.44 9.18 6.96
CA ARG A 264 -14.85 10.48 6.45
C ARG A 264 -13.78 11.10 5.57
N ALA A 265 -14.23 11.77 4.51
CA ALA A 265 -13.37 12.55 3.63
C ALA A 265 -13.50 14.06 3.90
N LEU A 266 -12.44 14.79 3.59
CA LEU A 266 -12.29 16.23 3.71
C LEU A 266 -12.11 16.86 2.32
N GLY A 267 -11.90 18.17 2.28
CA GLY A 267 -11.49 18.88 1.08
C GLY A 267 -12.50 18.80 -0.07
N SER A 268 -12.03 18.49 -1.28
CA SER A 268 -12.88 18.46 -2.48
C SER A 268 -14.01 17.42 -2.42
N LEU A 269 -13.79 16.31 -1.71
CA LEU A 269 -14.81 15.29 -1.50
C LEU A 269 -15.91 15.78 -0.56
N ALA A 270 -15.55 16.48 0.51
CA ALA A 270 -16.52 17.06 1.43
C ALA A 270 -17.35 18.20 0.83
N LYS A 271 -16.81 18.88 -0.19
CA LYS A 271 -17.53 19.90 -0.99
C LYS A 271 -18.40 19.29 -2.09
N GLU A 272 -18.52 17.96 -2.14
CA GLU A 272 -19.25 17.21 -3.16
C GLU A 272 -18.81 17.54 -4.60
N SER A 273 -17.58 18.01 -4.75
CA SER A 273 -17.00 18.42 -6.02
C SER A 273 -15.65 17.73 -6.28
N PRO A 274 -15.56 16.39 -6.12
CA PRO A 274 -14.30 15.71 -6.42
C PRO A 274 -14.01 15.82 -7.92
N CYS A 275 -12.73 15.83 -8.25
CA CYS A 275 -12.20 15.73 -9.61
C CYS A 275 -11.72 14.29 -9.87
N PRO A 276 -11.51 13.87 -11.14
CA PRO A 276 -11.02 12.51 -11.44
C PRO A 276 -9.60 12.21 -10.93
N TYR A 277 -8.92 13.25 -10.45
CA TYR A 277 -7.55 13.26 -9.96
C TYR A 277 -7.44 13.99 -8.60
N SER A 278 -8.56 14.14 -7.88
CA SER A 278 -8.55 14.75 -6.54
C SER A 278 -7.77 13.90 -5.55
N ASP A 279 -7.11 14.56 -4.61
CA ASP A 279 -6.50 13.92 -3.45
C ASP A 279 -7.59 13.38 -2.50
N LEU A 280 -7.30 12.24 -1.85
CA LEU A 280 -8.08 11.71 -0.75
C LEU A 280 -7.49 12.21 0.58
N GLU A 281 -8.08 13.30 1.08
CA GLU A 281 -7.91 13.76 2.47
C GLU A 281 -8.98 13.09 3.34
N TRP A 282 -8.59 12.40 4.42
CA TRP A 282 -9.55 11.58 5.17
C TRP A 282 -9.14 11.27 6.61
N PHE A 283 -10.12 10.87 7.42
CA PHE A 283 -9.96 10.41 8.80
C PHE A 283 -11.00 9.34 9.16
N ILE A 284 -10.84 8.71 10.33
CA ILE A 284 -11.75 7.69 10.84
C ILE A 284 -12.23 8.10 12.24
N LEU A 285 -13.55 8.24 12.41
CA LEU A 285 -14.18 8.27 13.72
C LEU A 285 -14.35 6.84 14.22
N ILE A 286 -14.05 6.58 15.49
CA ILE A 286 -14.16 5.25 16.08
C ILE A 286 -14.94 5.30 17.39
N GLN A 287 -15.75 4.28 17.64
CA GLN A 287 -16.57 4.17 18.84
C GLN A 287 -15.73 3.91 20.11
N ASP A 288 -14.66 3.11 20.00
CA ASP A 288 -13.86 2.67 21.15
C ASP A 288 -12.34 2.69 20.86
N LYS A 289 -11.58 3.48 21.63
CA LYS A 289 -10.11 3.61 21.50
C LYS A 289 -9.33 2.33 21.65
N LYS A 290 -9.84 1.35 22.39
CA LYS A 290 -9.09 0.10 22.60
C LYS A 290 -8.83 -0.62 21.28
N HIS A 291 -9.59 -0.28 20.24
CA HIS A 291 -9.46 -0.78 18.89
C HIS A 291 -8.66 0.11 17.95
N LEU A 292 -8.04 1.19 18.43
CA LEU A 292 -7.18 2.05 17.62
C LEU A 292 -6.16 1.26 16.78
N PRO A 293 -5.41 0.28 17.31
CA PRO A 293 -4.43 -0.47 16.50
C PRO A 293 -5.03 -1.14 15.26
N TYR A 294 -6.30 -1.56 15.31
CA TYR A 294 -7.01 -2.10 14.15
C TYR A 294 -7.21 -1.03 13.08
N PHE A 295 -7.66 0.17 13.45
CA PHE A 295 -7.91 1.24 12.50
C PHE A 295 -6.63 1.87 11.96
N GLN A 296 -5.52 1.82 12.72
CA GLN A 296 -4.19 2.16 12.20
C GLN A 296 -3.75 1.19 11.10
N ASN A 297 -3.95 -0.11 11.32
CA ASN A 297 -3.70 -1.13 10.30
C ASN A 297 -4.61 -0.96 9.09
N LEU A 298 -5.89 -0.63 9.28
CA LEU A 298 -6.82 -0.33 8.19
C LEU A 298 -6.34 0.86 7.35
N ALA A 299 -5.92 1.94 8.00
CA ALA A 299 -5.39 3.12 7.32
C ALA A 299 -4.09 2.84 6.57
N GLU A 300 -3.19 2.04 7.15
CA GLU A 300 -1.95 1.62 6.51
C GLU A 300 -2.20 0.78 5.24
N VAL A 301 -3.19 -0.12 5.27
CA VAL A 301 -3.57 -0.91 4.08
C VAL A 301 -4.18 -0.05 2.99
N ILE A 302 -5.10 0.86 3.34
CA ILE A 302 -5.71 1.80 2.38
C ILE A 302 -4.61 2.66 1.73
N GLU A 303 -3.65 3.14 2.51
CA GLU A 303 -2.50 3.86 1.99
C GLU A 303 -1.68 3.01 1.00
N LEU A 304 -1.35 1.76 1.35
CA LEU A 304 -0.66 0.84 0.43
C LEU A 304 -1.45 0.60 -0.86
N GLN A 305 -2.78 0.51 -0.78
CA GLN A 305 -3.64 0.37 -1.97
C GLN A 305 -3.57 1.60 -2.89
N PHE A 306 -3.62 2.81 -2.33
CA PHE A 306 -3.48 4.03 -3.13
C PHE A 306 -2.08 4.18 -3.72
N ILE A 307 -1.03 3.87 -2.96
CA ILE A 307 0.35 3.84 -3.46
C ILE A 307 0.50 2.84 -4.61
N SER A 308 -0.21 1.70 -4.56
CA SER A 308 -0.15 0.66 -5.61
C SER A 308 -0.63 1.12 -6.99
N LEU A 309 -1.43 2.19 -7.06
CA LEU A 309 -1.84 2.81 -8.32
C LEU A 309 -0.65 3.47 -9.04
N GLY A 310 0.43 3.78 -8.31
CA GLY A 310 1.63 4.42 -8.83
C GLY A 310 1.46 5.92 -9.08
N GLU A 311 0.34 6.49 -8.67
CA GLU A 311 -0.01 7.90 -8.84
C GLU A 311 0.35 8.76 -7.63
N THR A 312 0.28 8.17 -6.43
CA THR A 312 0.77 8.81 -5.22
C THR A 312 2.30 8.84 -5.22
N ALA A 313 2.87 10.04 -5.32
CA ALA A 313 4.29 10.22 -5.06
C ALA A 313 4.56 9.83 -3.59
N PRO A 314 5.47 8.89 -3.32
CA PRO A 314 5.85 8.63 -1.95
C PRO A 314 6.43 9.92 -1.36
N GLY A 315 6.07 10.26 -0.12
CA GLY A 315 6.75 11.29 0.68
C GLY A 315 8.22 10.96 0.99
N VAL A 316 8.86 10.11 0.18
CA VAL A 316 10.20 9.58 0.34
C VAL A 316 10.93 9.69 -0.99
N SER A 317 12.24 9.95 -0.93
CA SER A 317 13.18 10.16 -2.05
C SER A 317 13.24 8.98 -3.05
N ILE A 318 12.22 8.82 -3.89
CA ILE A 318 12.23 7.91 -5.03
C ILE A 318 12.68 8.69 -6.27
N PRO A 319 13.60 8.15 -7.09
CA PRO A 319 14.05 8.80 -8.31
C PRO A 319 12.89 9.00 -9.29
N VAL A 320 12.95 10.09 -10.07
CA VAL A 320 11.97 10.37 -11.11
C VAL A 320 12.24 9.48 -12.31
N PHE A 321 11.33 8.55 -12.60
CA PHE A 321 11.38 7.72 -13.81
C PHE A 321 10.85 8.50 -15.01
N THR A 322 11.75 8.95 -15.88
CA THR A 322 11.43 9.83 -17.02
C THR A 322 10.57 9.17 -18.08
N ALA A 323 10.46 7.84 -18.09
CA ALA A 323 9.52 7.11 -18.94
C ALA A 323 8.05 7.49 -18.67
N LEU A 324 7.74 8.05 -17.49
CA LEU A 324 6.42 8.58 -17.15
C LEU A 324 6.10 9.93 -17.80
N GLY A 325 7.11 10.61 -18.35
CA GLY A 325 7.00 11.92 -18.98
C GLY A 325 7.31 13.11 -18.04
N PRO A 326 7.43 14.34 -18.59
CA PRO A 326 7.89 15.54 -17.87
C PRO A 326 6.90 16.10 -16.84
N LYS A 327 5.69 15.55 -16.78
CA LYS A 327 4.71 15.84 -15.74
C LYS A 327 4.43 14.52 -15.07
N HIS A 328 4.87 14.35 -13.82
CA HIS A 328 4.19 13.44 -12.91
C HIS A 328 2.70 13.75 -13.06
N ARG A 329 1.92 12.83 -13.63
CA ARG A 329 0.49 13.06 -13.82
C ARG A 329 -0.06 13.31 -12.42
N SER A 330 -0.65 14.49 -12.20
CA SER A 330 -1.54 14.73 -11.07
C SER A 330 -2.54 13.57 -11.06
N GLY A 331 -2.42 12.69 -10.08
CA GLY A 331 -3.18 11.46 -10.02
C GLY A 331 -4.04 11.43 -8.76
N LEU A 332 -4.65 10.29 -8.48
CA LEU A 332 -5.33 10.08 -7.22
C LEU A 332 -4.27 9.93 -6.12
N HIS A 333 -4.08 10.99 -5.33
CA HIS A 333 -3.16 11.00 -4.19
C HIS A 333 -3.91 10.66 -2.90
N ILE A 334 -3.18 10.15 -1.91
CA ILE A 334 -3.68 10.05 -0.53
C ILE A 334 -2.94 11.09 0.32
N ASP A 335 -3.69 12.00 0.94
CA ASP A 335 -3.13 12.96 1.90
C ASP A 335 -3.35 12.44 3.32
N LEU A 336 -2.24 12.29 4.04
CA LEU A 336 -2.20 11.80 5.40
C LEU A 336 -2.05 12.94 6.43
N GLY A 337 -1.92 14.19 5.97
CA GLY A 337 -1.55 15.37 6.74
C GLY A 337 -2.44 15.68 7.94
N ALA A 338 -3.63 15.07 8.03
CA ALA A 338 -4.56 15.22 9.14
C ALA A 338 -5.15 13.88 9.64
N ASN A 339 -4.57 12.72 9.30
CA ASN A 339 -5.14 11.43 9.73
C ASN A 339 -4.64 11.03 11.14
N PRO A 340 -5.49 11.15 12.18
CA PRO A 340 -5.13 10.88 13.58
C PRO A 340 -4.77 9.40 13.85
N ALA A 341 -5.11 8.48 12.93
CA ALA A 341 -4.72 7.09 13.03
C ALA A 341 -3.22 6.87 12.67
N ILE A 342 -2.63 7.72 11.82
CA ILE A 342 -1.28 7.50 11.28
C ILE A 342 -0.24 8.34 12.02
N LYS A 343 -0.62 9.54 12.46
CA LYS A 343 0.12 10.34 13.44
C LYS A 343 -0.78 10.54 14.66
N PRO A 344 -0.70 9.68 15.69
CA PRO A 344 -1.29 10.05 16.96
C PRO A 344 -0.58 11.33 17.43
N ASN A 345 -1.34 12.39 17.74
CA ASN A 345 -0.78 13.52 18.48
C ASN A 345 -0.20 12.95 19.78
N ILE A 346 1.13 12.87 19.87
CA ILE A 346 1.81 12.58 21.11
C ILE A 346 1.87 13.91 21.82
N ASP A 347 0.91 14.17 22.69
CA ASP A 347 1.07 15.21 23.68
C ASP A 347 2.23 14.80 24.61
N LEU A 348 3.37 15.49 24.47
CA LEU A 348 4.66 15.15 25.08
C LEU A 348 4.62 15.19 26.62
N GLU A 349 3.57 15.75 27.22
CA GLU A 349 3.36 15.80 28.67
C GLU A 349 2.38 14.75 29.20
N SER A 350 1.42 14.28 28.39
CA SER A 350 0.32 13.41 28.86
C SER A 350 0.33 11.98 28.31
N ASN A 351 1.09 11.70 27.24
CA ASN A 351 1.20 10.38 26.61
C ASN A 351 -0.19 9.75 26.26
N THR A 352 -1.19 10.60 26.01
CA THR A 352 -2.55 10.18 25.62
C THR A 352 -2.79 10.45 24.15
N VAL A 353 -3.12 9.40 23.40
CA VAL A 353 -3.71 9.53 22.06
C VAL A 353 -5.14 10.01 22.25
N GLU A 354 -5.40 11.29 22.00
CA GLU A 354 -6.77 11.82 22.06
C GLU A 354 -7.59 11.22 20.90
N LEU A 355 -8.61 10.47 21.31
CA LEU A 355 -9.67 9.95 20.47
C LEU A 355 -10.39 11.08 19.75
N ILE A 356 -10.81 10.81 18.52
CA ILE A 356 -11.79 11.65 17.86
C ILE A 356 -13.05 10.82 17.73
N SER A 357 -13.87 10.92 18.78
CA SER A 357 -15.26 10.49 18.73
C SER A 357 -16.17 11.56 18.15
N GLU A 358 -15.65 12.78 17.93
CA GLU A 358 -16.37 13.96 17.44
C GLU A 358 -15.43 14.87 16.63
N PRO A 359 -15.83 15.38 15.44
CA PRO A 359 -15.01 16.25 14.60
C PRO A 359 -14.46 17.49 15.33
N ALA A 360 -15.22 18.04 16.29
CA ALA A 360 -14.81 19.19 17.10
C ALA A 360 -13.58 18.92 17.99
N GLU A 361 -13.38 17.68 18.45
CA GLU A 361 -12.20 17.31 19.23
C GLU A 361 -10.97 17.10 18.33
N LEU A 362 -11.15 16.66 17.07
CA LEU A 362 -10.06 16.64 16.09
C LEU A 362 -9.59 18.07 15.75
N ALA A 363 -10.55 18.98 15.60
CA ALA A 363 -10.25 20.39 15.33
C ALA A 363 -9.40 21.03 16.44
N LYS A 364 -9.73 20.75 17.70
CA LYS A 364 -8.96 21.24 18.85
C LYS A 364 -7.54 20.66 18.88
N SER A 365 -7.38 19.36 18.62
CA SER A 365 -6.07 18.70 18.71
C SER A 365 -5.09 19.14 17.61
N ILE A 366 -5.53 19.44 16.38
CA ILE A 366 -4.62 19.98 15.35
C ILE A 366 -4.32 21.49 15.56
N SER A 367 -5.24 22.23 16.18
CA SER A 367 -5.05 23.67 16.48
C SER A 367 -3.91 23.97 17.46
N VAL A 368 -3.45 22.97 18.23
CA VAL A 368 -2.33 23.10 19.17
C VAL A 368 -0.97 23.02 18.46
N GLU A 369 -0.85 22.29 17.35
CA GLU A 369 0.41 22.15 16.61
C GLU A 369 0.64 23.26 15.56
N ASN A 370 -0.43 23.85 15.02
CA ASN A 370 -0.36 24.91 14.01
C ASN A 370 -0.77 26.28 14.59
N THR A 371 0.16 26.94 15.27
CA THR A 371 0.02 28.37 15.57
C THR A 371 0.08 29.15 14.26
N ASN A 372 -1.08 29.43 13.65
CA ASN A 372 -1.41 30.71 12.99
C ASN A 372 -2.78 30.76 12.27
N ASN A 373 -3.61 29.70 12.18
CA ASN A 373 -4.95 29.78 11.57
C ASN A 373 -5.94 28.75 12.18
N ASN A 374 -6.39 28.98 13.41
CA ASN A 374 -7.25 28.04 14.15
C ASN A 374 -8.70 27.96 13.64
N ASP A 375 -9.23 29.03 13.03
CA ASP A 375 -10.64 29.07 12.60
C ASP A 375 -10.90 28.27 11.31
N ASP A 376 -9.91 28.15 10.43
CA ASP A 376 -10.09 27.57 9.08
C ASP A 376 -10.09 26.03 9.11
N LEU A 377 -9.25 25.43 9.97
CA LEU A 377 -9.15 23.97 10.09
C LEU A 377 -10.32 23.36 10.87
N ALA A 378 -10.78 24.00 11.94
CA ALA A 378 -11.97 23.58 12.66
C ALA A 378 -13.20 23.60 11.75
N THR A 379 -13.34 24.65 10.96
CA THR A 379 -14.39 24.78 9.95
C THR A 379 -14.25 23.72 8.84
N SER A 380 -13.03 23.41 8.40
CA SER A 380 -12.79 22.36 7.39
C SER A 380 -13.08 20.94 7.90
N LEU A 381 -12.89 20.65 9.20
CA LEU A 381 -13.20 19.35 9.80
C LEU A 381 -14.70 19.17 10.05
N LEU A 382 -15.39 20.27 10.33
CA LEU A 382 -16.86 20.34 10.35
C LEU A 382 -17.44 20.09 8.95
N GLN A 383 -16.75 20.53 7.89
CA GLN A 383 -17.06 20.22 6.49
C GLN A 383 -16.41 18.90 6.07
N SER A 384 -16.92 17.77 6.58
CA SER A 384 -16.51 16.42 6.17
C SER A 384 -17.70 15.61 5.66
N VAL A 385 -17.46 14.61 4.81
CA VAL A 385 -18.52 13.72 4.30
C VAL A 385 -18.23 12.26 4.63
N SER A 386 -19.25 11.51 5.06
CA SER A 386 -19.13 10.07 5.32
C SER A 386 -18.96 9.31 4.00
N LEU A 387 -17.84 8.62 3.85
CA LEU A 387 -17.59 7.66 2.78
C LEU A 387 -18.15 6.27 3.14
N LYS A 388 -17.99 5.85 4.40
CA LYS A 388 -18.51 4.57 4.89
C LYS A 388 -18.63 4.56 6.41
N THR A 389 -19.81 4.19 6.91
CA THR A 389 -20.06 3.94 8.32
C THR A 389 -20.65 2.54 8.56
N ASN A 390 -20.45 1.99 9.75
CA ASN A 390 -21.26 0.91 10.33
C ASN A 390 -22.00 1.34 11.61
N ASP A 391 -21.92 2.63 11.98
CA ASP A 391 -22.52 3.22 13.17
C ASP A 391 -23.23 4.54 12.80
N PRO A 392 -24.57 4.53 12.67
CA PRO A 392 -25.34 5.72 12.32
C PRO A 392 -25.19 6.88 13.31
N ILE A 393 -24.84 6.60 14.58
CA ILE A 393 -24.63 7.65 15.59
C ILE A 393 -23.33 8.40 15.30
N LEU A 394 -22.27 7.69 14.87
CA LEU A 394 -21.02 8.35 14.46
C LEU A 394 -21.21 9.17 13.18
N GLN A 395 -22.06 8.69 12.26
CA GLN A 395 -22.36 9.41 11.02
C GLN A 395 -23.03 10.78 11.29
N SER A 396 -24.00 10.83 12.19
CA SER A 396 -24.79 12.04 12.47
C SER A 396 -24.02 13.11 13.25
N LYS A 397 -22.94 12.76 13.96
CA LYS A 397 -22.12 13.67 14.79
C LYS A 397 -21.38 14.81 14.05
N SER A 398 -21.58 14.91 12.75
CA SER A 398 -20.98 15.93 11.87
C SER A 398 -22.01 16.70 11.04
N GLU A 399 -23.26 16.21 10.98
CA GLU A 399 -24.36 16.87 10.27
C GLU A 399 -25.08 17.89 11.16
N GLU A 400 -24.78 17.93 12.47
CA GLU A 400 -25.44 18.77 13.49
C GLU A 400 -24.75 20.13 13.77
N VAL A 401 -23.93 20.67 12.86
CA VAL A 401 -23.29 21.99 13.05
C VAL A 401 -23.67 23.01 11.99
#